data_AF-G8AE49-F1
#
_entry.id   AF-G8AE49-F1
#
_cell.length_a   1.000
_cell.length_b   1.000
_cell.length_c   1.000
_cell.angle_alpha   90.00
_cell.angle_beta   90.00
_cell.angle_gamma   90.00
#
_symmetry.space_group_name_H-M   'P 1'
#
loop_
_entity.id
_entity.type
_entity.pdbx_description
1 polymer ?
#
loop_
_entity_poly.entity_id
_entity_poly.type
_entity_poly.pdbx_seq_one_letter_code
_entity_poly.pdbx_strand_id
1 'polypeptide(L)'
;PLSQKKAHLAEIQVNGGSISDKVDWAKEHFEKTVSVDSVFEQNEMIDAIAVTKGHGFEGVTHRWGTKKLPRKTHRGLRKVACIGAWHPANVQWSVPRAGQNGYHHRTSINHKVYRVGSGEDESNGATEFDRTKKTINPMGGFVRYGEVKN
;
A
#
# COMPACT_ATOMS: atom_id res chain seq x y z
N PRO A 1 -10.29 0.94 -14.41
CA PRO A 1 -10.72 2.34 -14.58
C PRO A 1 -11.28 2.85 -13.25
N LEU A 2 -10.67 3.90 -12.69
CA LEU A 2 -11.23 4.55 -11.50
C LEU A 2 -12.53 5.24 -11.92
N SER A 3 -13.66 4.79 -11.38
CA SER A 3 -14.97 5.43 -11.61
C SER A 3 -15.26 6.54 -10.60
N GLN A 4 -14.48 6.61 -9.52
CA GLN A 4 -14.58 7.64 -8.50
C GLN A 4 -14.18 8.99 -9.08
N LYS A 5 -15.08 9.97 -9.00
CA LYS A 5 -14.84 11.36 -9.43
C LYS A 5 -14.51 12.31 -8.28
N LYS A 6 -14.80 11.90 -7.04
CA LYS A 6 -14.49 12.69 -5.85
C LYS A 6 -13.00 12.59 -5.54
N ALA A 7 -12.32 13.74 -5.55
CA ALA A 7 -10.89 13.84 -5.23
C ALA A 7 -10.61 13.49 -3.76
N HIS A 8 -9.36 13.07 -3.50
CA HIS A 8 -8.84 12.86 -2.16
C HIS A 8 -8.21 14.16 -1.64
N LEU A 9 -8.44 14.47 -0.36
CA LEU A 9 -7.84 15.60 0.33
C LEU A 9 -6.97 15.06 1.47
N ALA A 10 -5.75 15.58 1.60
CA ALA A 10 -4.80 15.22 2.65
C ALA A 10 -3.98 16.44 3.06
N GLU A 11 -3.49 16.42 4.30
CA GLU A 11 -2.52 17.38 4.79
C GLU A 11 -1.11 16.84 4.53
N ILE A 12 -0.24 17.69 3.98
CA ILE A 12 1.17 17.37 3.74
C ILE A 12 1.98 18.48 4.41
N GLN A 13 2.89 18.09 5.30
CA GLN A 13 3.74 19.04 6.02
C GLN A 13 4.80 19.63 5.08
N VAL A 14 4.93 20.96 5.07
CA VAL A 14 6.03 21.66 4.39
C VAL A 14 7.26 21.66 5.30
N ASN A 15 8.34 21.05 4.84
CA ASN A 15 9.63 20.99 5.53
C ASN A 15 10.64 21.92 4.84
N GLY A 16 11.41 22.67 5.64
CA GLY A 16 12.37 23.68 5.16
C GLY A 16 11.99 25.11 5.53
N GLY A 17 12.97 26.03 5.47
CA GLY A 17 12.78 27.47 5.72
C GLY A 17 12.28 27.84 7.13
N SER A 18 11.93 29.12 7.28
CA SER A 18 11.24 29.65 8.46
C SER A 18 9.72 29.47 8.33
N ILE A 19 8.98 29.73 9.43
CA ILE A 19 7.51 29.61 9.42
C ILE A 19 6.88 30.59 8.42
N SER A 20 7.42 31.81 8.27
CA SER A 20 6.93 32.77 7.27
C SER A 20 7.11 32.22 5.86
N ASP A 21 8.30 31.68 5.55
CA ASP A 21 8.60 31.16 4.21
C ASP A 21 7.66 30.00 3.82
N LYS A 22 7.30 29.15 4.80
CA LYS A 22 6.33 28.06 4.57
C LYS A 22 4.95 28.58 4.21
N VAL A 23 4.48 29.62 4.90
CA VAL A 23 3.16 30.22 4.67
C VAL A 23 3.13 30.95 3.32
N ASP A 24 4.20 31.68 3.01
CA ASP A 24 4.33 32.39 1.73
C ASP A 24 4.38 31.40 0.57
N TRP A 25 5.19 30.34 0.66
CA TRP A 25 5.22 29.26 -0.33
C TRP A 25 3.84 28.62 -0.52
N ALA A 26 3.16 28.28 0.58
CA ALA A 26 1.83 27.68 0.51
C ALA A 26 0.82 28.62 -0.19
N LYS A 27 0.83 29.91 0.17
CA LYS A 27 -0.04 30.93 -0.42
C LYS A 27 0.23 31.13 -1.91
N GLU A 28 1.50 31.17 -2.32
CA GLU A 28 1.89 31.29 -3.73
C GLU A 28 1.47 30.08 -4.56
N HIS A 29 1.31 28.91 -3.94
CA HIS A 29 0.91 27.66 -4.59
C HIS A 29 -0.59 27.37 -4.50
N PHE A 30 -1.40 28.30 -3.98
CA PHE A 30 -2.85 28.17 -4.06
C PHE A 30 -3.31 28.09 -5.51
N GLU A 31 -4.21 27.13 -5.77
CA GLU A 31 -4.78 26.83 -7.08
C GLU A 31 -3.75 26.41 -8.16
N LYS A 32 -2.50 26.13 -7.77
CA LYS A 32 -1.46 25.60 -8.66
C LYS A 32 -1.26 24.10 -8.47
N THR A 33 -0.66 23.47 -9.46
CA THR A 33 -0.32 22.04 -9.44
C THR A 33 1.11 21.82 -8.92
N VAL A 34 1.31 20.77 -8.14
CA VAL A 34 2.62 20.27 -7.72
C VAL A 34 2.80 18.87 -8.29
N SER A 35 3.89 18.63 -9.00
CA SER A 35 4.19 17.37 -9.69
C SER A 35 5.14 16.48 -8.87
N VAL A 36 5.14 15.19 -9.16
CA VAL A 36 5.86 14.16 -8.37
C VAL A 36 7.38 14.30 -8.45
N ASP A 37 7.90 14.79 -9.58
CA ASP A 37 9.31 15.06 -9.85
C ASP A 37 9.87 16.23 -9.04
N SER A 38 9.00 17.11 -8.52
CA SER A 38 9.42 18.15 -7.57
C SER A 38 9.61 17.63 -6.14
N VAL A 39 9.19 16.39 -5.85
CA VAL A 39 9.20 15.79 -4.51
C VAL A 39 10.13 14.58 -4.43
N PHE A 40 10.09 13.69 -5.44
CA PHE A 40 10.84 12.44 -5.43
C PHE A 40 11.83 12.35 -6.59
N GLU A 41 12.97 11.73 -6.34
CA GLU A 41 14.00 11.49 -7.35
C GLU A 41 14.32 10.01 -7.56
N GLN A 42 15.02 9.70 -8.67
CA GLN A 42 15.42 8.32 -8.95
C GLN A 42 16.44 7.84 -7.91
N ASN A 43 16.30 6.59 -7.47
CA ASN A 43 17.11 5.92 -6.45
C ASN A 43 16.89 6.36 -5.00
N GLU A 44 15.97 7.29 -4.75
CA GLU A 44 15.55 7.65 -3.40
C GLU A 44 14.86 6.48 -2.68
N MET A 45 15.00 6.42 -1.36
CA MET A 45 14.29 5.48 -0.50
C MET A 45 13.05 6.16 0.08
N ILE A 46 11.87 5.64 -0.25
CA ILE A 46 10.57 6.19 0.15
C ILE A 46 9.77 5.20 0.98
N ASP A 47 8.75 5.71 1.66
CA ASP A 47 7.81 4.91 2.44
C ASP A 47 6.43 4.88 1.77
N ALA A 48 5.79 3.71 1.78
CA ALA A 48 4.44 3.52 1.25
C ALA A 48 3.42 3.38 2.39
N ILE A 49 2.47 4.31 2.44
CA ILE A 49 1.39 4.34 3.43
C ILE A 49 0.08 4.02 2.72
N ALA A 50 -0.52 2.86 3.03
CA ALA A 50 -1.74 2.41 2.37
C ALA A 50 -2.59 1.48 3.24
N VAL A 51 -3.81 1.21 2.78
CA VAL A 51 -4.70 0.19 3.36
C VAL A 51 -4.48 -1.13 2.63
N THR A 52 -4.26 -2.21 3.39
CA THR A 52 -4.09 -3.55 2.82
C THR A 52 -5.38 -4.08 2.18
N LYS A 53 -5.24 -5.02 1.24
CA LYS A 53 -6.41 -5.72 0.69
C LYS A 53 -7.19 -6.42 1.80
N GLY A 54 -8.51 -6.21 1.83
CA GLY A 54 -9.41 -6.87 2.76
C GLY A 54 -9.66 -8.34 2.40
N HIS A 55 -9.69 -9.20 3.41
CA HIS A 55 -10.04 -10.63 3.28
C HIS A 55 -11.27 -11.00 4.14
N GLY A 56 -11.90 -10.03 4.81
CA GLY A 56 -13.11 -10.23 5.61
C GLY A 56 -12.86 -11.05 6.88
N PHE A 57 -13.88 -11.78 7.33
CA PHE A 57 -13.77 -12.67 8.50
C PHE A 57 -13.01 -13.94 8.14
N GLU A 58 -11.85 -14.13 8.77
CA GLU A 58 -10.89 -15.17 8.43
C GLU A 58 -10.69 -16.16 9.58
N GLY A 59 -10.44 -17.43 9.23
CA GLY A 59 -10.10 -18.48 10.18
C GLY A 59 -8.73 -18.27 10.83
N VAL A 60 -8.55 -18.80 12.04
CA VAL A 60 -7.31 -18.62 12.83
C VAL A 60 -6.04 -19.09 12.11
N THR A 61 -6.16 -20.13 11.27
CA THR A 61 -5.04 -20.69 10.51
C THR A 61 -4.43 -19.72 9.51
N HIS A 62 -5.24 -19.06 8.67
CA HIS A 62 -4.71 -18.15 7.66
C HIS A 62 -4.38 -16.78 8.28
N ARG A 63 -5.23 -16.30 9.21
CA ARG A 63 -5.04 -15.02 9.89
C ARG A 63 -3.74 -14.93 10.69
N TRP A 64 -3.37 -16.00 11.41
CA TRP A 64 -2.23 -16.02 12.33
C TRP A 64 -1.14 -17.04 11.96
N GLY A 65 -1.29 -17.77 10.85
CA GLY A 65 -0.33 -18.79 10.43
C GLY A 65 -0.26 -20.02 11.35
N THR A 66 -1.28 -20.30 12.17
CA THR A 66 -1.24 -21.43 13.12
C THR A 66 -1.18 -22.78 12.38
N LYS A 67 -0.42 -23.75 12.92
CA LYS A 67 -0.34 -25.10 12.35
C LYS A 67 -1.72 -25.78 12.30
N LYS A 68 -2.07 -26.39 11.16
CA LYS A 68 -3.28 -27.22 11.02
C LYS A 68 -3.18 -28.47 11.90
N LEU A 69 -4.28 -28.84 12.53
CA LEU A 69 -4.35 -30.06 13.33
C LEU A 69 -4.38 -31.31 12.43
N PRO A 70 -4.10 -32.51 12.99
CA PRO A 70 -4.17 -33.75 12.24
C PRO A 70 -5.52 -33.97 11.57
N ARG A 71 -5.51 -34.68 10.42
CA ARG A 71 -6.71 -34.93 9.60
C ARG A 71 -7.88 -35.54 10.37
N LYS A 72 -7.60 -36.40 11.35
CA LYS A 72 -8.62 -37.11 12.16
C LYS A 72 -9.11 -36.31 13.37
N THR A 73 -8.80 -35.02 13.47
CA THR A 73 -9.29 -34.17 14.57
C THR A 73 -10.81 -34.01 14.48
N HIS A 74 -11.52 -34.46 15.49
CA HIS A 74 -12.97 -34.28 15.58
C HIS A 74 -13.34 -32.78 15.71
N ARG A 75 -14.45 -32.38 15.06
CA ARG A 75 -14.92 -30.99 14.96
C ARG A 75 -13.92 -30.04 14.28
N GLY A 76 -13.29 -30.50 13.20
CA GLY A 76 -12.48 -29.68 12.31
C GLY A 76 -11.01 -29.50 12.75
N LEU A 77 -10.15 -29.32 11.75
CA LEU A 77 -8.70 -29.27 11.90
C LEU A 77 -8.08 -27.86 11.76
N ARG A 78 -8.87 -26.86 11.36
CA ARG A 78 -8.43 -25.47 11.13
C ARG A 78 -8.74 -24.60 12.36
N LYS A 79 -8.24 -25.03 13.51
CA LYS A 79 -8.44 -24.38 14.82
C LYS A 79 -7.18 -24.47 15.66
N VAL A 80 -7.12 -23.67 16.70
CA VAL A 80 -6.14 -23.84 17.79
C VAL A 80 -6.67 -24.92 18.73
N ALA A 81 -5.84 -25.88 19.11
CA ALA A 81 -6.26 -27.01 19.94
C ALA A 81 -6.55 -26.60 21.40
N CYS A 82 -5.62 -25.87 22.03
CA CYS A 82 -5.75 -25.36 23.40
C CYS A 82 -5.76 -23.82 23.37
N ILE A 83 -6.82 -23.21 23.91
CA ILE A 83 -7.00 -21.74 23.91
C ILE A 83 -6.54 -21.06 25.20
N GLY A 84 -6.02 -21.81 26.15
CA GLY A 84 -5.57 -21.33 27.45
C GLY A 84 -5.46 -22.46 28.48
N ALA A 85 -4.64 -22.26 29.50
CA ALA A 85 -4.62 -23.11 30.68
C ALA A 85 -5.89 -22.87 31.54
N TRP A 86 -6.07 -23.66 32.61
CA TRP A 86 -7.19 -23.46 33.54
C TRP A 86 -7.07 -22.10 34.25
N HIS A 87 -5.88 -21.76 34.75
CA HIS A 87 -5.60 -20.49 35.40
C HIS A 87 -4.57 -19.72 34.56
N PRO A 88 -4.77 -18.44 34.23
CA PRO A 88 -5.94 -17.60 34.59
C PRO A 88 -7.23 -18.03 33.89
N ALA A 89 -8.38 -17.83 34.55
CA ALA A 89 -9.71 -18.26 34.07
C ALA A 89 -10.29 -17.37 32.94
N ASN A 90 -9.42 -16.85 32.07
CA ASN A 90 -9.74 -15.97 30.96
C ASN A 90 -8.90 -16.38 29.74
N VAL A 91 -9.44 -16.21 28.54
CA VAL A 91 -8.63 -16.33 27.31
C VAL A 91 -7.76 -15.09 27.18
N GLN A 92 -6.44 -15.27 27.09
CA GLN A 92 -5.50 -14.17 26.94
C GLN A 92 -5.62 -13.51 25.56
N TRP A 93 -5.39 -12.20 25.50
CA TRP A 93 -5.43 -11.41 24.26
C TRP A 93 -4.38 -11.85 23.22
N SER A 94 -3.27 -12.45 23.69
CA SER A 94 -2.19 -12.99 22.87
C SER A 94 -2.57 -14.28 22.14
N VAL A 95 -3.65 -14.95 22.53
CA VAL A 95 -4.08 -16.22 21.93
C VAL A 95 -4.68 -15.96 20.55
N PRO A 96 -4.23 -16.64 19.48
CA PRO A 96 -4.74 -16.43 18.14
C PRO A 96 -6.21 -16.87 18.04
N ARG A 97 -7.05 -16.00 17.46
CA ARG A 97 -8.49 -16.21 17.27
C ARG A 97 -8.91 -15.85 15.84
N ALA A 98 -9.99 -16.48 15.36
CA ALA A 98 -10.64 -16.07 14.11
C ALA A 98 -11.14 -14.62 14.17
N GLY A 99 -11.31 -13.97 13.03
CA GLY A 99 -11.78 -12.58 12.95
C GLY A 99 -11.29 -11.86 11.69
N GLN A 100 -11.48 -10.54 11.64
CA GLN A 100 -11.09 -9.73 10.48
C GLN A 100 -9.62 -9.91 10.09
N ASN A 101 -9.37 -10.11 8.80
CA ASN A 101 -8.06 -10.13 8.19
C ASN A 101 -7.99 -9.18 6.99
N GLY A 102 -6.96 -8.34 6.93
CA GLY A 102 -6.80 -7.31 5.91
C GLY A 102 -7.69 -6.09 6.13
N TYR A 103 -7.55 -5.11 5.23
CA TYR A 103 -8.12 -3.76 5.38
C TYR A 103 -7.53 -3.02 6.60
N HIS A 104 -6.23 -3.21 6.80
CA HIS A 104 -5.47 -2.57 7.88
C HIS A 104 -4.60 -1.47 7.30
N HIS A 105 -4.45 -0.36 8.02
CA HIS A 105 -3.48 0.68 7.69
C HIS A 105 -2.07 0.15 7.96
N ARG A 106 -1.16 0.34 6.99
CA ARG A 106 0.24 -0.06 7.12
C ARG A 106 1.15 1.00 6.51
N THR A 107 2.26 1.22 7.20
CA THR A 107 3.42 1.96 6.70
C THR A 107 4.48 0.93 6.37
N SER A 108 4.83 0.81 5.09
CA SER A 108 5.91 -0.04 4.63
C SER A 108 7.07 0.83 4.22
N ILE A 109 8.18 0.70 4.92
CA ILE A 109 9.33 1.60 4.79
C ILE A 109 10.36 1.10 3.78
N ASN A 110 11.23 2.01 3.33
CA ASN A 110 12.45 1.71 2.56
C ASN A 110 12.20 1.03 1.21
N HIS A 111 11.28 1.56 0.42
CA HIS A 111 11.11 1.19 -0.99
C HIS A 111 11.95 2.09 -1.88
N LYS A 112 12.80 1.51 -2.73
CA LYS A 112 13.64 2.29 -3.64
C LYS A 112 12.85 2.71 -4.89
N VAL A 113 12.91 3.98 -5.25
CA VAL A 113 12.35 4.49 -6.52
C VAL A 113 13.27 4.07 -7.67
N TYR A 114 12.78 3.23 -8.58
CA TYR A 114 13.57 2.80 -9.74
C TYR A 114 13.47 3.75 -10.93
N ARG A 115 12.34 4.46 -11.06
CA ARG A 115 12.10 5.41 -12.14
C ARG A 115 11.02 6.41 -11.73
N VAL A 116 11.25 7.67 -12.05
CA VAL A 116 10.24 8.72 -12.12
C VAL A 116 10.02 8.99 -13.60
N GLY A 117 8.80 8.78 -14.10
CA GLY A 117 8.47 8.92 -15.53
C GLY A 117 7.39 9.98 -15.75
N SER A 118 7.38 10.58 -16.93
CA SER A 118 6.34 11.52 -17.36
C SER A 118 5.33 10.81 -18.27
N GLY A 119 4.05 11.12 -18.12
CA GLY A 119 2.99 10.66 -19.04
C GLY A 119 3.09 11.23 -20.45
N GLU A 120 3.77 12.37 -20.61
CA GLU A 120 4.02 12.99 -21.92
C GLU A 120 5.09 12.25 -22.73
N ASP A 121 5.92 11.44 -22.07
CA ASP A 121 6.99 10.67 -22.72
C ASP A 121 6.47 9.32 -23.27
N GLU A 122 6.33 9.26 -24.59
CA GLU A 122 5.98 8.02 -25.33
C GLU A 122 7.02 6.89 -25.17
N SER A 123 8.20 7.20 -24.64
CA SER A 123 9.30 6.27 -24.37
C SER A 123 9.53 5.98 -22.89
N ASN A 124 8.58 6.30 -22.01
CA ASN A 124 8.75 6.10 -20.57
C ASN A 124 8.90 4.62 -20.12
N GLY A 125 8.60 3.66 -21.01
CA GLY A 125 8.87 2.22 -20.82
C GLY A 125 10.18 1.74 -21.46
N ALA A 126 10.89 2.59 -22.21
CA ALA A 126 12.15 2.29 -22.86
C ALA A 126 13.34 2.34 -21.89
N THR A 127 14.52 1.92 -22.36
CA THR A 127 15.80 2.06 -21.64
C THR A 127 16.91 2.48 -22.61
N GLU A 128 18.09 2.81 -22.11
CA GLU A 128 19.25 3.15 -22.97
C GLU A 128 19.64 2.00 -23.91
N PHE A 129 19.46 0.76 -23.43
CA PHE A 129 19.69 -0.47 -24.17
C PHE A 129 18.53 -0.80 -25.12
N ASP A 130 17.29 -0.66 -24.65
CA ASP A 130 16.08 -0.88 -25.44
C ASP A 130 15.41 0.44 -25.81
N ARG A 131 15.78 0.94 -26.99
CA ARG A 131 15.34 2.23 -27.54
C ARG A 131 14.02 2.16 -28.30
N THR A 132 13.30 1.04 -28.21
CA THR A 132 11.98 0.95 -28.83
C THR A 132 11.02 1.91 -28.13
N LYS A 133 10.28 2.70 -28.92
CA LYS A 133 9.26 3.61 -28.37
C LYS A 133 8.14 2.78 -27.75
N LYS A 134 8.05 2.80 -26.44
CA LYS A 134 7.01 2.11 -25.68
C LYS A 134 6.76 2.83 -24.36
N THR A 135 5.50 2.84 -23.96
CA THR A 135 5.09 3.31 -22.64
C THR A 135 5.15 2.17 -21.62
N ILE A 136 4.96 2.49 -20.34
CA ILE A 136 4.90 1.52 -19.24
C ILE A 136 3.71 0.55 -19.34
N ASN A 137 2.73 0.85 -20.19
CA ASN A 137 1.51 0.06 -20.29
C ASN A 137 1.78 -1.29 -20.97
N PRO A 138 1.39 -2.41 -20.33
CA PRO A 138 1.42 -3.71 -21.00
C PRO A 138 0.36 -3.77 -22.11
N MET A 139 0.51 -4.72 -23.04
CA MET A 139 -0.50 -4.95 -24.08
C MET A 139 -1.87 -5.27 -23.47
N GLY A 140 -2.89 -4.51 -23.83
CA GLY A 140 -4.24 -4.61 -23.24
C GLY A 140 -4.45 -3.81 -21.95
N GLY A 141 -3.42 -3.11 -21.47
CA GLY A 141 -3.47 -2.26 -20.27
C GLY A 141 -3.35 -3.04 -18.96
N PHE A 142 -3.21 -2.33 -17.84
CA PHE A 142 -3.09 -2.95 -16.52
C PHE A 142 -4.43 -3.58 -16.10
N VAL A 143 -4.41 -4.88 -15.80
CA VAL A 143 -5.59 -5.64 -15.40
C VAL A 143 -6.23 -5.02 -14.15
N ARG A 144 -7.53 -4.74 -14.22
CA ARG A 144 -8.33 -4.09 -13.16
C ARG A 144 -7.89 -2.66 -12.80
N TYR A 145 -7.05 -2.02 -13.62
CA TYR A 145 -6.65 -0.62 -13.46
C TYR A 145 -6.87 0.21 -14.74
N GLY A 146 -6.32 -0.20 -15.89
CA GLY A 146 -6.42 0.50 -17.17
C GLY A 146 -5.07 1.00 -17.67
N GLU A 147 -5.10 2.06 -18.48
CA GLU A 147 -3.90 2.69 -19.03
C GLU A 147 -3.37 3.79 -18.10
N VAL A 148 -2.04 3.88 -17.98
CA VAL A 148 -1.31 4.96 -17.31
C VAL A 148 -0.93 6.00 -18.38
N LYS A 149 -1.58 7.18 -18.35
CA LYS A 149 -1.38 8.28 -19.31
C LYS A 149 -0.89 9.59 -18.68
N ASN A 150 -0.80 9.62 -17.35
CA ASN A 150 -0.36 10.77 -16.56
C ASN A 150 1.14 10.66 -16.29
#